data_AF-A0A1J4MY74-F1
#
_entry.id   AF-A0A1J4MY74-F1
#
_cell.length_a   1.000
_cell.length_b   1.000
_cell.length_c   1.000
_cell.angle_alpha   90.00
_cell.angle_beta   90.00
_cell.angle_gamma   90.00
#
_symmetry.space_group_name_H-M   'P 1'
#
loop_
_entity.id
_entity.type
_entity.pdbx_description
1 polymer ?
#
loop_
_entity_poly.entity_id
_entity_poly.type
_entity_poly.pdbx_seq_one_letter_code
_entity_poly.pdbx_strand_id
1 'polypeptide(L)'
;MVGRVTREVDARTDRYVEELCALDPLIATYVGVAGHDAELPDLSPDGMAAVEELNRTAYADVAAIKPVDEREQVAKEAFLERVGLDIEFTEAQLDRKFVSVITSGIHNLREVFDLMPTDTEDDWAAIGSRLAGMPQAVAGYTATLREEAAAGRVSATAQYAKVADQILLWTGQKGAGDFFTGLIKRAPEGTPASLRTELETSAAKANEAFAEFGRFMAEDLAPNGLPKEAVGRDHYRLASRRFLGAEIDLEETYAWGWEELKRLADDMAATADRILPGSSVVEAAAHLDKDPARQLTSTDALKEWMQGAADRAIAELADVHFDIPEPVRRIECMIAPTTDGGIYYTGPSEDFSRPGRMWWSVPESVTSFGTWRELTTVYHEGVPGHHLQVAQTAYRAELLNRWQRLMCWVSGHGEGWALYAERLMDDLGYLDDPGDRLGMLDGQSFRAARVIIDIGMHLELTIPEDNPFGFHPGEVWTPELGREFIGQHCLMEDAFLDFEVARYLGWPGQAPSYKVGERIWLQAREDARARAGAAFDMKAFHRAALDLGSLGLDPLRAALGRI
;
A
#
# COMPACT_ATOMS: atom_id res chain seq x y z
N MET A 1 -14.42 -28.49 28.57
CA MET A 1 -13.90 -27.13 28.87
C MET A 1 -12.39 -27.21 28.94
N VAL A 2 -11.72 -27.05 27.80
CA VAL A 2 -10.28 -26.76 27.80
C VAL A 2 -10.17 -25.33 28.31
N GLY A 3 -9.45 -25.10 29.42
CA GLY A 3 -9.28 -23.76 29.96
C GLY A 3 -8.69 -22.84 28.90
N ARG A 4 -9.29 -21.67 28.67
CA ARG A 4 -8.75 -20.66 27.74
C ARG A 4 -7.34 -20.31 28.26
N VAL A 5 -6.31 -20.68 27.51
CA VAL A 5 -4.94 -20.33 27.84
C VAL A 5 -4.86 -18.80 27.82
N THR A 6 -4.51 -18.20 28.95
CA THR A 6 -4.29 -16.76 29.04
C THR A 6 -3.01 -16.44 28.27
N ARG A 7 -3.13 -15.63 27.20
CA ARG A 7 -2.00 -15.09 26.44
C ARG A 7 -1.82 -13.63 26.83
N GLU A 8 -0.70 -13.33 27.48
CA GLU A 8 -0.41 -11.98 27.97
C GLU A 8 -0.05 -11.04 26.82
N VAL A 9 0.60 -11.55 25.75
CA VAL A 9 0.92 -10.74 24.57
C VAL A 9 -0.35 -10.22 23.92
N ASP A 10 -1.38 -11.06 23.79
CA ASP A 10 -2.67 -10.65 23.26
C ASP A 10 -3.28 -9.53 24.10
N ALA A 11 -3.33 -9.70 25.43
CA ALA A 11 -3.88 -8.69 26.31
C ALA A 11 -3.12 -7.35 26.30
N ARG A 12 -1.81 -7.34 26.02
CA ARG A 12 -1.02 -6.11 25.88
C ARG A 12 -1.21 -5.46 24.53
N THR A 13 -1.13 -6.23 23.46
CA THR A 13 -1.26 -5.73 22.09
C THR A 13 -2.69 -5.28 21.76
N ASP A 14 -3.72 -5.96 22.31
CA ASP A 14 -5.11 -5.50 22.22
C ASP A 14 -5.34 -4.19 22.96
N ARG A 15 -4.65 -3.94 24.08
CA ARG A 15 -4.72 -2.65 24.78
C ARG A 15 -4.03 -1.55 23.98
N TYR A 16 -2.88 -1.85 23.40
CA TYR A 16 -2.17 -0.92 22.51
C TYR A 16 -3.06 -0.47 21.36
N VAL A 17 -3.91 -1.36 20.80
CA VAL A 17 -4.91 -0.97 19.78
C VAL A 17 -5.83 0.14 20.29
N GLU A 18 -6.43 -0.03 21.48
CA GLU A 18 -7.33 0.99 22.06
C GLU A 18 -6.60 2.31 22.35
N GLU A 19 -5.40 2.22 22.94
CA GLU A 19 -4.59 3.38 23.32
C GLU A 19 -4.12 4.15 22.08
N LEU A 20 -3.72 3.45 21.01
CA LEU A 20 -3.34 4.07 19.75
C LEU A 20 -4.53 4.70 19.04
N CYS A 21 -5.68 4.02 18.99
CA CYS A 21 -6.90 4.59 18.39
C CYS A 21 -7.39 5.85 19.13
N ALA A 22 -7.18 5.94 20.44
CA ALA A 22 -7.48 7.15 21.21
C ALA A 22 -6.51 8.31 20.93
N LEU A 23 -5.23 8.03 20.64
CA LEU A 23 -4.24 9.04 20.26
C LEU A 23 -4.35 9.45 18.79
N ASP A 24 -4.68 8.50 17.92
CA ASP A 24 -4.89 8.69 16.49
C ASP A 24 -6.27 8.16 16.03
N PRO A 25 -7.31 9.00 16.17
CA PRO A 25 -8.65 8.70 15.67
C PRO A 25 -8.76 8.42 14.17
N LEU A 26 -7.79 8.83 13.33
CA LEU A 26 -7.82 8.50 11.90
C LEU A 26 -7.52 7.02 11.71
N ILE A 27 -6.55 6.48 12.46
CA ILE A 27 -6.27 5.04 12.48
C ILE A 27 -7.52 4.27 12.89
N ALA A 28 -8.23 4.74 13.93
CA ALA A 28 -9.47 4.10 14.37
C ALA A 28 -10.50 3.96 13.25
N THR A 29 -10.78 5.03 12.50
CA THR A 29 -11.66 4.95 11.32
C THR A 29 -11.10 4.01 10.25
N TYR A 30 -9.80 4.10 9.94
CA TYR A 30 -9.16 3.27 8.92
C TYR A 30 -9.30 1.77 9.20
N VAL A 31 -9.09 1.36 10.46
CA VAL A 31 -9.17 -0.05 10.87
C VAL A 31 -10.56 -0.49 11.33
N GLY A 32 -11.55 0.41 11.31
CA GLY A 32 -12.95 0.12 11.66
C GLY A 32 -13.24 0.03 13.17
N VAL A 33 -12.43 0.67 14.02
CA VAL A 33 -12.67 0.80 15.46
C VAL A 33 -13.65 1.96 15.70
N ALA A 34 -14.88 1.63 16.09
CA ALA A 34 -15.93 2.61 16.32
C ALA A 34 -15.67 3.49 17.56
N GLY A 35 -16.32 4.66 17.60
CA GLY A 35 -16.31 5.57 18.76
C GLY A 35 -15.42 6.80 18.60
N HIS A 36 -14.62 6.86 17.53
CA HIS A 36 -13.64 7.93 17.28
C HIS A 36 -13.91 8.75 16.00
N ASP A 37 -14.99 8.47 15.27
CA ASP A 37 -15.27 9.06 13.95
C ASP A 37 -15.54 10.58 14.00
N ALA A 38 -15.78 11.15 15.17
CA ALA A 38 -15.95 12.59 15.39
C ALA A 38 -14.65 13.30 15.83
N GLU A 39 -13.57 12.56 16.04
CA GLU A 39 -12.31 13.04 16.63
C GLU A 39 -11.21 13.16 15.57
N LEU A 40 -10.16 13.93 15.90
CA LEU A 40 -8.93 14.08 15.10
C LEU A 40 -7.70 13.91 15.99
N PRO A 41 -6.57 13.44 15.42
CA PRO A 41 -5.31 13.32 16.13
C PRO A 41 -4.74 14.68 16.49
N ASP A 42 -4.01 14.74 17.60
CA ASP A 42 -3.13 15.86 17.89
C ASP A 42 -1.83 15.71 17.09
N LEU A 43 -1.72 16.43 15.97
CA LEU A 43 -0.52 16.44 15.12
C LEU A 43 0.54 17.46 15.58
N SER A 44 0.37 18.08 16.75
CA SER A 44 1.38 18.95 17.37
C SER A 44 2.57 18.14 17.91
N PRO A 45 3.68 18.79 18.29
CA PRO A 45 4.83 18.10 18.87
C PRO A 45 4.49 17.26 20.11
N ASP A 46 3.54 17.72 20.93
CA ASP A 46 3.11 17.01 22.14
C ASP A 46 2.28 15.76 21.80
N GLY A 47 1.38 15.87 20.82
CA GLY A 47 0.59 14.73 20.35
C GLY A 47 1.45 13.65 19.69
N MET A 48 2.43 14.04 18.85
CA MET A 48 3.39 13.09 18.30
C MET A 48 4.26 12.44 19.39
N ALA A 49 4.70 13.22 20.39
CA ALA A 49 5.44 12.67 21.53
C ALA A 49 4.62 11.65 22.35
N ALA A 50 3.29 11.82 22.44
CA ALA A 50 2.42 10.88 23.14
C ALA A 50 2.38 9.51 22.43
N VAL A 51 2.34 9.49 21.09
CA VAL A 51 2.41 8.24 20.30
C VAL A 51 3.77 7.58 20.45
N GLU A 52 4.85 8.35 20.43
CA GLU A 52 6.22 7.84 20.65
C GLU A 52 6.37 7.17 22.02
N GLU A 53 5.82 7.78 23.07
CA GLU A 53 5.85 7.24 24.43
C GLU A 53 5.00 5.97 24.55
N LEU A 54 3.82 5.94 23.91
CA LEU A 54 2.99 4.74 23.81
C LEU A 54 3.78 3.59 23.18
N ASN A 55 4.46 3.85 22.06
CA ASN A 55 5.29 2.84 21.37
C ASN A 55 6.39 2.30 22.28
N ARG A 56 7.14 3.17 22.98
CA ARG A 56 8.21 2.76 23.92
C ARG A 56 7.67 1.92 25.08
N THR A 57 6.57 2.36 25.68
CA THR A 57 5.94 1.66 26.80
C THR A 57 5.42 0.29 26.36
N ALA A 58 4.68 0.22 25.26
CA ALA A 58 4.12 -1.02 24.75
C ALA A 58 5.20 -2.01 24.32
N TYR A 59 6.27 -1.54 23.67
CA TYR A 59 7.43 -2.36 23.33
C TYR A 59 8.06 -2.99 24.57
N ALA A 60 8.33 -2.20 25.61
CA ALA A 60 8.92 -2.69 26.85
C ALA A 60 8.01 -3.72 27.57
N ASP A 61 6.71 -3.45 27.61
CA ASP A 61 5.70 -4.34 28.19
C ASP A 61 5.67 -5.70 27.47
N VAL A 62 5.61 -5.70 26.13
CA VAL A 62 5.57 -6.93 25.33
C VAL A 62 6.90 -7.68 25.36
N ALA A 63 8.03 -6.95 25.36
CA ALA A 63 9.37 -7.55 25.41
C ALA A 63 9.60 -8.38 26.68
N ALA A 64 9.03 -7.96 27.81
CA ALA A 64 9.15 -8.64 29.10
C ALA A 64 8.36 -9.96 29.20
N ILE A 65 7.39 -10.21 28.31
CA ILE A 65 6.51 -11.38 28.39
C ILE A 65 7.22 -12.63 27.89
N LYS A 66 7.05 -13.77 28.59
CA LYS A 66 7.46 -15.07 28.07
C LYS A 66 6.26 -15.75 27.39
N PRO A 67 6.29 -15.99 26.07
CA PRO A 67 5.17 -16.62 25.38
C PRO A 67 4.97 -18.07 25.81
N VAL A 68 3.71 -18.50 25.83
CA VAL A 68 3.29 -19.83 26.30
C VAL A 68 3.26 -20.87 25.19
N ASP A 69 3.20 -20.45 23.94
CA ASP A 69 3.21 -21.30 22.75
C ASP A 69 3.77 -20.57 21.51
N GLU A 70 3.91 -21.31 20.40
CA GLU A 70 4.44 -20.80 19.14
C GLU A 70 3.59 -19.65 18.57
N ARG A 71 2.27 -19.74 18.70
CA ARG A 71 1.37 -18.70 18.21
C ARG A 71 1.57 -17.38 18.97
N GLU A 72 1.75 -17.43 20.28
CA GLU A 72 2.07 -16.24 21.09
C GLU A 72 3.50 -15.73 20.82
N GLN A 73 4.45 -16.63 20.52
CA GLN A 73 5.80 -16.25 20.09
C GLN A 73 5.77 -15.45 18.77
N VAL A 74 5.03 -15.91 17.76
CA VAL A 74 4.87 -15.19 16.49
C VAL A 74 4.22 -13.82 16.71
N ALA A 75 3.16 -13.74 17.51
CA ALA A 75 2.52 -12.47 17.83
C ALA A 75 3.50 -11.48 18.51
N LYS A 76 4.34 -11.98 19.42
CA LYS A 76 5.39 -11.19 20.08
C LYS A 76 6.46 -10.73 19.08
N GLU A 77 6.96 -11.62 18.24
CA GLU A 77 7.98 -11.32 17.23
C GLU A 77 7.49 -10.24 16.25
N ALA A 78 6.26 -10.39 15.74
CA ALA A 78 5.65 -9.41 14.85
C ALA A 78 5.50 -8.04 15.52
N PHE A 79 4.99 -7.99 16.77
CA PHE A 79 4.79 -6.73 17.48
C PHE A 79 6.11 -6.01 17.76
N LEU A 80 7.11 -6.73 18.29
CA LEU A 80 8.40 -6.14 18.63
C LEU A 80 9.16 -5.66 17.39
N GLU A 81 9.07 -6.39 16.28
CA GLU A 81 9.74 -5.99 15.04
C GLU A 81 9.11 -4.70 14.47
N ARG A 82 7.77 -4.59 14.46
CA ARG A 82 7.07 -3.39 13.97
C ARG A 82 7.26 -2.18 14.88
N VAL A 83 6.90 -2.30 16.16
CA VAL A 83 6.96 -1.18 17.11
C VAL A 83 8.40 -0.81 17.45
N GLY A 84 9.31 -1.78 17.46
CA GLY A 84 10.75 -1.52 17.59
C GLY A 84 11.28 -0.66 16.44
N LEU A 85 10.82 -0.91 15.22
CA LEU A 85 11.20 -0.08 14.07
C LEU A 85 10.61 1.33 14.15
N ASP A 86 9.37 1.50 14.62
CA ASP A 86 8.81 2.84 14.86
C ASP A 86 9.67 3.63 15.85
N ILE A 87 10.18 2.98 16.90
CA ILE A 87 11.11 3.58 17.86
C ILE A 87 12.43 3.97 17.18
N GLU A 88 13.00 3.12 16.32
CA GLU A 88 14.23 3.44 15.56
C GLU A 88 14.04 4.65 14.63
N PHE A 89 12.87 4.79 13.99
CA PHE A 89 12.54 5.95 13.17
C PHE A 89 12.45 7.24 13.99
N THR A 90 11.82 7.17 15.17
CA THR A 90 11.76 8.28 16.11
C THR A 90 13.17 8.68 16.56
N GLU A 91 14.02 7.72 16.91
CA GLU A 91 15.41 7.97 17.32
C GLU A 91 16.26 8.55 16.19
N ALA A 92 16.00 8.14 14.94
CA ALA A 92 16.60 8.70 13.75
C ALA A 92 15.98 10.04 13.30
N GLN A 93 14.97 10.55 14.03
CA GLN A 93 14.26 11.79 13.74
C GLN A 93 13.69 11.80 12.31
N LEU A 94 13.09 10.67 11.94
CA LEU A 94 12.54 10.45 10.61
C LEU A 94 11.05 10.79 10.50
N ASP A 95 10.26 10.48 11.52
CA ASP A 95 8.80 10.53 11.47
C ASP A 95 8.23 11.95 11.39
N ARG A 96 8.63 12.83 12.33
CA ARG A 96 7.99 14.15 12.49
C ARG A 96 8.15 15.09 11.30
N LYS A 97 9.27 14.99 10.58
CA LYS A 97 9.57 15.82 9.40
C LYS A 97 8.97 15.30 8.10
N PHE A 98 8.43 14.08 8.11
CA PHE A 98 8.14 13.33 6.90
C PHE A 98 6.99 13.97 6.11
N VAL A 99 7.29 14.28 4.85
CA VAL A 99 6.34 14.75 3.85
C VAL A 99 6.71 14.10 2.53
N SER A 100 5.75 13.41 1.91
CA SER A 100 5.86 12.90 0.55
C SER A 100 4.64 13.30 -0.28
N VAL A 101 4.76 13.24 -1.60
CA VAL A 101 3.68 13.47 -2.57
C VAL A 101 2.54 12.44 -2.49
N ILE A 102 2.73 11.32 -1.80
CA ILE A 102 1.70 10.26 -1.72
C ILE A 102 1.10 10.10 -0.33
N THR A 103 1.89 10.36 0.72
CA THR A 103 1.43 10.21 2.10
C THR A 103 2.15 11.17 3.04
N SER A 104 1.38 11.80 3.92
CA SER A 104 1.84 12.65 5.03
C SER A 104 0.65 13.00 5.92
N GLY A 105 0.88 13.73 7.01
CA GLY A 105 -0.18 14.14 7.94
C GLY A 105 -1.34 14.88 7.24
N ILE A 106 -1.05 15.73 6.25
CA ILE A 106 -2.10 16.45 5.50
C ILE A 106 -2.92 15.53 4.58
N HIS A 107 -2.31 14.47 4.04
CA HIS A 107 -3.02 13.47 3.24
C HIS A 107 -4.00 12.70 4.13
N ASN A 108 -3.54 12.22 5.28
CA ASN A 108 -4.36 11.44 6.23
C ASN A 108 -5.59 12.24 6.69
N LEU A 109 -5.43 13.53 6.99
CA LEU A 109 -6.52 14.42 7.37
C LEU A 109 -7.61 14.57 6.29
N ARG A 110 -7.25 14.42 5.02
CA ARG A 110 -8.18 14.52 3.88
C ARG A 110 -8.75 13.15 3.48
N GLU A 111 -7.92 12.11 3.45
CA GLU A 111 -8.29 10.72 3.08
C GLU A 111 -9.33 10.11 3.99
N VAL A 112 -9.34 10.50 5.26
CA VAL A 112 -10.28 9.92 6.23
C VAL A 112 -11.74 10.07 5.79
N PHE A 113 -12.09 11.14 5.08
CA PHE A 113 -13.46 11.39 4.59
C PHE A 113 -13.89 10.44 3.45
N ASP A 114 -12.95 9.75 2.81
CA ASP A 114 -13.26 8.74 1.79
C ASP A 114 -13.75 7.43 2.44
N LEU A 115 -13.47 7.23 3.73
CA LEU A 115 -13.81 6.03 4.50
C LEU A 115 -15.04 6.20 5.38
N MET A 116 -15.43 7.44 5.68
CA MET A 116 -16.55 7.72 6.59
C MET A 116 -17.89 7.34 5.96
N PRO A 117 -18.82 6.72 6.73
CA PRO A 117 -20.18 6.49 6.27
C PRO A 117 -20.89 7.82 5.96
N THR A 118 -21.93 7.78 5.13
CA THR A 118 -22.70 8.98 4.70
C THR A 118 -24.21 8.72 4.65
N ASP A 119 -24.68 7.66 5.32
CA ASP A 119 -26.04 7.14 5.19
C ASP A 119 -27.05 7.79 6.15
N THR A 120 -26.58 8.28 7.29
CA THR A 120 -27.42 8.76 8.40
C THR A 120 -27.09 10.19 8.82
N GLU A 121 -27.98 10.84 9.58
CA GLU A 121 -27.73 12.16 10.16
C GLU A 121 -26.50 12.15 11.10
N ASP A 122 -26.33 11.07 11.87
CA ASP A 122 -25.19 10.90 12.80
C ASP A 122 -23.86 10.79 12.02
N ASP A 123 -23.85 10.12 10.88
CA ASP A 123 -22.67 10.05 10.01
C ASP A 123 -22.23 11.44 9.54
N TRP A 124 -23.20 12.24 9.10
CA TRP A 124 -22.96 13.63 8.68
C TRP A 124 -22.58 14.53 9.86
N ALA A 125 -23.12 14.29 11.06
CA ALA A 125 -22.69 15.00 12.26
C ALA A 125 -21.22 14.71 12.60
N ALA A 126 -20.78 13.46 12.52
CA ALA A 126 -19.38 13.07 12.73
C ALA A 126 -18.43 13.71 11.70
N ILE A 127 -18.82 13.71 10.41
CA ILE A 127 -18.10 14.44 9.35
C ILE A 127 -17.99 15.92 9.70
N GLY A 128 -19.08 16.54 10.16
CA GLY A 128 -19.13 17.92 10.59
C GLY A 128 -18.16 18.22 11.75
N SER A 129 -18.09 17.34 12.75
CA SER A 129 -17.15 17.45 13.87
C SER A 129 -15.68 17.42 13.41
N ARG A 130 -15.33 16.49 12.51
CA ARG A 130 -13.97 16.45 11.93
C ARG A 130 -13.65 17.70 11.13
N LEU A 131 -14.54 18.13 10.24
CA LEU A 131 -14.35 19.37 9.48
C LEU A 131 -14.16 20.58 10.41
N ALA A 132 -14.90 20.64 11.51
CA ALA A 132 -14.76 21.72 12.50
C ALA A 132 -13.41 21.69 13.22
N GLY A 133 -12.83 20.50 13.44
CA GLY A 133 -11.52 20.31 14.07
C GLY A 133 -10.32 20.47 13.13
N MET A 134 -10.52 20.42 11.81
CA MET A 134 -9.44 20.49 10.81
C MET A 134 -8.48 21.67 10.99
N PRO A 135 -8.95 22.92 11.22
CA PRO A 135 -8.04 24.04 11.42
C PRO A 135 -7.04 23.82 12.57
N GLN A 136 -7.46 23.18 13.65
CA GLN A 136 -6.58 22.89 14.79
C GLN A 136 -5.58 21.78 14.45
N ALA A 137 -6.03 20.69 13.82
CA ALA A 137 -5.15 19.58 13.44
C ALA A 137 -4.07 20.03 12.44
N VAL A 138 -4.46 20.82 11.43
CA VAL A 138 -3.54 21.41 10.44
C VAL A 138 -2.56 22.39 11.10
N ALA A 139 -3.03 23.22 12.04
CA ALA A 139 -2.15 24.13 12.79
C ALA A 139 -1.13 23.37 13.66
N GLY A 140 -1.55 22.28 14.31
CA GLY A 140 -0.67 21.38 15.06
C GLY A 140 0.42 20.78 14.16
N TYR A 141 0.03 20.23 13.01
CA TYR A 141 0.99 19.68 12.05
C TYR A 141 1.96 20.73 11.51
N THR A 142 1.46 21.95 11.23
CA THR A 142 2.29 23.10 10.85
C THR A 142 3.32 23.44 11.93
N ALA A 143 2.94 23.40 13.20
CA ALA A 143 3.84 23.66 14.32
C ALA A 143 4.96 22.62 14.38
N THR A 144 4.62 21.34 14.25
CA THR A 144 5.59 20.24 14.17
C THR A 144 6.57 20.43 13.03
N LEU A 145 6.09 20.63 11.79
CA LEU A 145 6.97 20.80 10.63
C LEU A 145 7.86 22.04 10.76
N ARG A 146 7.38 23.11 11.39
CA ARG A 146 8.18 24.31 11.66
C ARG A 146 9.28 24.05 12.69
N GLU A 147 8.99 23.28 13.75
CA GLU A 147 9.99 22.88 14.74
C GLU A 147 11.09 22.01 14.11
N GLU A 148 10.68 21.01 13.32
CA GLU A 148 11.59 20.14 12.59
C GLU A 148 12.47 20.95 11.61
N ALA A 149 11.86 21.85 10.83
CA ALA A 149 12.60 22.72 9.91
C ALA A 149 13.59 23.65 10.63
N ALA A 150 13.21 24.22 11.78
CA ALA A 150 14.10 25.04 12.60
C ALA A 150 15.31 24.25 13.13
N ALA A 151 15.17 22.93 13.29
CA ALA A 151 16.25 22.03 13.66
C ALA A 151 17.04 21.46 12.46
N GLY A 152 16.77 21.95 11.24
CA GLY A 152 17.42 21.48 10.00
C GLY A 152 16.91 20.12 9.52
N ARG A 153 15.80 19.64 10.07
CA ARG A 153 15.18 18.36 9.72
C ARG A 153 14.03 18.62 8.76
N VAL A 154 14.31 18.49 7.46
CA VAL A 154 13.34 18.77 6.39
C VAL A 154 13.31 17.64 5.37
N SER A 155 12.19 17.52 4.68
CA SER A 155 12.03 16.68 3.48
C SER A 155 12.58 17.41 2.25
N ALA A 156 12.62 16.75 1.10
CA ALA A 156 13.12 17.34 -0.14
C ALA A 156 12.21 18.47 -0.66
N THR A 157 12.80 19.52 -1.23
CA THR A 157 12.09 20.67 -1.81
C THR A 157 11.02 20.24 -2.82
N ALA A 158 11.33 19.25 -3.66
CA ALA A 158 10.40 18.74 -4.67
C ALA A 158 9.13 18.14 -4.05
N GLN A 159 9.25 17.46 -2.91
CA GLN A 159 8.10 16.88 -2.20
C GLN A 159 7.19 17.97 -1.63
N TYR A 160 7.77 19.01 -1.01
CA TYR A 160 6.99 20.15 -0.53
C TYR A 160 6.24 20.87 -1.66
N ALA A 161 6.91 21.10 -2.79
CA ALA A 161 6.30 21.74 -3.95
C ALA A 161 5.13 20.92 -4.52
N LYS A 162 5.30 19.61 -4.65
CA LYS A 162 4.25 18.71 -5.16
C LYS A 162 3.05 18.63 -4.23
N VAL A 163 3.27 18.57 -2.91
CA VAL A 163 2.17 18.59 -1.94
C VAL A 163 1.45 19.94 -1.95
N ALA A 164 2.17 21.05 -2.11
CA ALA A 164 1.54 22.36 -2.30
C ALA A 164 0.65 22.38 -3.56
N ASP A 165 1.12 21.82 -4.68
CA ASP A 165 0.33 21.70 -5.91
C ASP A 165 -0.94 20.83 -5.74
N GLN A 166 -0.85 19.73 -4.99
CA GLN A 166 -2.02 18.89 -4.65
C GLN A 166 -3.03 19.67 -3.82
N ILE A 167 -2.57 20.43 -2.84
CA ILE A 167 -3.44 21.26 -2.00
C ILE A 167 -4.18 22.30 -2.85
N LEU A 168 -3.52 22.92 -3.84
CA LEU A 168 -4.21 23.85 -4.75
C LEU A 168 -5.39 23.19 -5.49
N LEU A 169 -5.29 21.90 -5.82
CA LEU A 169 -6.38 21.12 -6.41
C LEU A 169 -7.47 20.85 -5.37
N TRP A 170 -7.11 20.39 -4.17
CA TRP A 170 -8.08 20.07 -3.12
C TRP A 170 -8.83 21.31 -2.62
N THR A 171 -8.22 22.49 -2.64
CA THR A 171 -8.83 23.74 -2.18
C THR A 171 -9.54 24.50 -3.30
N GLY A 172 -9.49 24.00 -4.55
CA GLY A 172 -10.10 24.65 -5.71
C GLY A 172 -9.39 25.93 -6.16
N GLN A 173 -8.18 26.19 -5.67
CA GLN A 173 -7.31 27.25 -6.18
C GLN A 173 -6.77 26.93 -7.58
N LYS A 174 -6.77 25.66 -7.96
CA LYS A 174 -6.46 25.12 -9.29
C LYS A 174 -7.53 24.07 -9.65
N GLY A 175 -8.00 24.05 -10.89
CA GLY A 175 -9.00 23.09 -11.36
C GLY A 175 -10.46 23.54 -11.19
N ALA A 176 -11.40 22.60 -11.29
CA ALA A 176 -12.85 22.87 -11.35
C ALA A 176 -13.58 22.41 -10.07
N GLY A 177 -13.29 23.07 -8.95
CA GLY A 177 -13.96 22.83 -7.66
C GLY A 177 -12.99 22.44 -6.56
N ASP A 178 -13.48 22.49 -5.32
CA ASP A 178 -12.73 22.07 -4.13
C ASP A 178 -13.34 20.83 -3.49
N PHE A 179 -12.48 20.02 -2.88
CA PHE A 179 -12.83 18.74 -2.26
C PHE A 179 -13.87 18.90 -1.15
N PHE A 180 -13.69 19.87 -0.26
CA PHE A 180 -14.55 20.02 0.92
C PHE A 180 -15.99 20.42 0.55
N THR A 181 -16.16 21.36 -0.38
CA THR A 181 -17.48 21.68 -0.93
C THR A 181 -18.07 20.49 -1.68
N GLY A 182 -17.25 19.76 -2.45
CA GLY A 182 -17.65 18.53 -3.14
C GLY A 182 -18.18 17.46 -2.19
N LEU A 183 -17.50 17.26 -1.06
CA LEU A 183 -17.89 16.37 0.02
C LEU A 183 -19.28 16.73 0.57
N ILE A 184 -19.51 17.99 0.94
CA ILE A 184 -20.80 18.42 1.53
C ILE A 184 -21.98 18.32 0.55
N LYS A 185 -21.73 18.43 -0.75
CA LYS A 185 -22.78 18.22 -1.77
C LYS A 185 -23.35 16.80 -1.76
N ARG A 186 -22.63 15.82 -1.20
CA ARG A 186 -23.12 14.43 -1.05
C ARG A 186 -24.14 14.28 0.08
N ALA A 187 -24.30 15.29 0.95
CA ALA A 187 -25.29 15.24 2.04
C ALA A 187 -26.72 15.10 1.49
N PRO A 188 -27.51 14.13 1.97
CA PRO A 188 -28.88 13.88 1.50
C PRO A 188 -29.76 15.13 1.50
N GLU A 189 -30.74 15.20 0.59
CA GLU A 189 -31.71 16.31 0.56
C GLU A 189 -32.49 16.44 1.88
N GLY A 190 -32.63 15.34 2.63
CA GLY A 190 -33.28 15.29 3.95
C GLY A 190 -32.43 15.76 5.13
N THR A 191 -31.14 16.08 4.95
CA THR A 191 -30.27 16.57 6.02
C THR A 191 -30.82 17.88 6.61
N PRO A 192 -30.95 18.02 7.95
CA PRO A 192 -31.47 19.24 8.58
C PRO A 192 -30.74 20.50 8.14
N ALA A 193 -31.48 21.59 7.92
CA ALA A 193 -30.91 22.86 7.45
C ALA A 193 -29.83 23.42 8.40
N SER A 194 -29.97 23.20 9.71
CA SER A 194 -28.96 23.56 10.71
C SER A 194 -27.66 22.78 10.50
N LEU A 195 -27.74 21.45 10.39
CA LEU A 195 -26.59 20.59 10.15
C LEU A 195 -25.93 20.90 8.80
N ARG A 196 -26.72 21.14 7.74
CA ARG A 196 -26.19 21.56 6.43
C ARG A 196 -25.41 22.88 6.52
N THR A 197 -25.94 23.87 7.24
CA THR A 197 -25.25 25.16 7.44
C THR A 197 -23.95 24.99 8.24
N GLU A 198 -23.95 24.13 9.26
CA GLU A 198 -22.77 23.80 10.05
C GLU A 198 -21.70 23.10 9.19
N LEU A 199 -22.11 22.12 8.39
CA LEU A 199 -21.26 21.41 7.44
C LEU A 199 -20.61 22.36 6.44
N GLU A 200 -21.39 23.24 5.80
CA GLU A 200 -20.88 24.24 4.85
C GLU A 200 -19.87 25.19 5.52
N THR A 201 -20.17 25.64 6.75
CA THR A 201 -19.28 26.53 7.50
C THR A 201 -17.97 25.83 7.88
N SER A 202 -18.05 24.59 8.37
CA SER A 202 -16.87 23.80 8.76
C SER A 202 -16.03 23.40 7.55
N ALA A 203 -16.67 23.03 6.43
CA ALA A 203 -15.99 22.75 5.16
C ALA A 203 -15.23 23.98 4.65
N ALA A 204 -15.81 25.17 4.72
CA ALA A 204 -15.13 26.41 4.32
C ALA A 204 -13.89 26.69 5.18
N LYS A 205 -13.97 26.47 6.51
CA LYS A 205 -12.82 26.62 7.42
C LYS A 205 -11.74 25.56 7.19
N ALA A 206 -12.13 24.32 6.93
CA ALA A 206 -11.20 23.25 6.58
C ALA A 206 -10.46 23.57 5.28
N ASN A 207 -11.18 24.04 4.26
CA ASN A 207 -10.60 24.50 3.00
C ASN A 207 -9.59 25.65 3.22
N GLU A 208 -9.96 26.67 3.99
CA GLU A 208 -9.06 27.80 4.32
C GLU A 208 -7.79 27.33 5.04
N ALA A 209 -7.92 26.44 6.02
CA ALA A 209 -6.78 25.88 6.75
C ALA A 209 -5.84 25.08 5.83
N PHE A 210 -6.39 24.27 4.92
CA PHE A 210 -5.60 23.57 3.91
C PHE A 210 -4.92 24.55 2.96
N ALA A 211 -5.60 25.61 2.50
CA ALA A 211 -5.03 26.62 1.62
C ALA A 211 -3.88 27.40 2.30
N GLU A 212 -4.02 27.69 3.60
CA GLU A 212 -2.94 28.26 4.43
C GLU A 212 -1.75 27.30 4.54
N PHE A 213 -2.02 26.02 4.80
CA PHE A 213 -0.98 24.99 4.84
C PHE A 213 -0.25 24.87 3.49
N GLY A 214 -0.98 24.91 2.37
CA GLY A 214 -0.40 24.91 1.02
C GLY A 214 0.54 26.09 0.78
N ARG A 215 0.17 27.29 1.27
CA ARG A 215 1.07 28.46 1.23
C ARG A 215 2.31 28.25 2.10
N PHE A 216 2.15 27.77 3.33
CA PHE A 216 3.28 27.43 4.20
C PHE A 216 4.24 26.43 3.53
N MET A 217 3.71 25.42 2.86
CA MET A 217 4.50 24.44 2.12
C MET A 217 5.27 25.07 0.96
N ALA A 218 4.64 25.96 0.19
CA ALA A 218 5.24 26.59 -0.98
C ALA A 218 6.21 27.74 -0.64
N GLU A 219 5.91 28.54 0.39
CA GLU A 219 6.61 29.78 0.70
C GLU A 219 7.64 29.61 1.82
N ASP A 220 7.38 28.72 2.80
CA ASP A 220 8.28 28.48 3.93
C ASP A 220 9.09 27.20 3.76
N LEU A 221 8.46 26.06 3.49
CA LEU A 221 9.16 24.77 3.48
C LEU A 221 9.89 24.48 2.18
N ALA A 222 9.26 24.62 1.00
CA ALA A 222 9.90 24.29 -0.28
C ALA A 222 11.22 25.07 -0.51
N PRO A 223 11.32 26.39 -0.27
CA PRO A 223 12.57 27.12 -0.46
C PRO A 223 13.69 26.72 0.50
N ASN A 224 13.34 26.11 1.65
CA ASN A 224 14.27 25.68 2.70
C ASN A 224 14.42 24.16 2.80
N GLY A 225 13.79 23.40 1.90
CA GLY A 225 13.89 21.94 1.82
C GLY A 225 15.25 21.45 1.36
N LEU A 226 15.48 20.14 1.42
CA LEU A 226 16.69 19.56 0.86
C LEU A 226 16.65 19.66 -0.67
N PRO A 227 17.69 20.22 -1.33
CA PRO A 227 17.74 20.27 -2.79
C PRO A 227 17.93 18.89 -3.43
N LYS A 228 18.40 17.92 -2.64
CA LYS A 228 18.66 16.55 -3.06
C LYS A 228 17.56 15.63 -2.53
N GLU A 229 16.98 14.83 -3.42
CA GLU A 229 15.90 13.89 -3.10
C GLU A 229 16.42 12.53 -2.60
N ALA A 230 17.66 12.16 -2.93
CA ALA A 230 18.29 10.96 -2.42
C ALA A 230 18.47 11.04 -0.90
N VAL A 231 17.95 10.05 -0.17
CA VAL A 231 17.92 10.06 1.30
C VAL A 231 19.19 9.50 1.93
N GLY A 232 20.03 8.81 1.14
CA GLY A 232 21.24 8.17 1.62
C GLY A 232 21.00 6.87 2.39
N ARG A 233 22.09 6.13 2.63
CA ARG A 233 22.06 4.75 3.12
C ARG A 233 21.37 4.58 4.48
N ASP A 234 21.67 5.43 5.45
CA ASP A 234 21.19 5.23 6.83
C ASP A 234 19.67 5.37 6.94
N HIS A 235 19.11 6.39 6.27
CA HIS A 235 17.65 6.54 6.15
C HIS A 235 17.09 5.39 5.30
N TYR A 236 17.67 5.10 4.14
CA TYR A 236 17.14 4.08 3.24
C TYR A 236 17.07 2.69 3.89
N ARG A 237 18.05 2.32 4.73
CA ARG A 237 18.04 1.05 5.47
C ARG A 237 16.82 0.91 6.38
N LEU A 238 16.46 1.98 7.11
CA LEU A 238 15.26 2.00 7.94
C LEU A 238 13.98 2.00 7.10
N ALA A 239 13.95 2.80 6.04
CA ALA A 239 12.83 2.89 5.11
C ALA A 239 12.53 1.55 4.41
N SER A 240 13.56 0.86 3.92
CA SER A 240 13.44 -0.48 3.36
C SER A 240 12.87 -1.48 4.38
N ARG A 241 13.37 -1.48 5.63
CA ARG A 241 12.84 -2.32 6.72
C ARG A 241 11.39 -1.97 7.08
N ARG A 242 10.96 -0.71 6.94
CA ARG A 242 9.56 -0.30 7.17
C ARG A 242 8.63 -1.07 6.24
N PHE A 243 9.00 -1.15 4.97
CA PHE A 243 8.17 -1.81 3.97
C PHE A 243 8.39 -3.31 3.88
N LEU A 244 9.59 -3.84 4.13
CA LEU A 244 9.87 -5.28 4.03
C LEU A 244 9.68 -6.03 5.35
N GLY A 245 9.97 -5.39 6.47
CA GLY A 245 10.20 -6.09 7.74
C GLY A 245 11.28 -7.15 7.65
N ALA A 246 12.28 -6.89 6.82
CA ALA A 246 13.51 -7.66 6.70
C ALA A 246 14.68 -6.72 6.45
N GLU A 247 15.85 -7.06 6.98
CA GLU A 247 17.10 -6.38 6.63
C GLU A 247 17.73 -7.06 5.42
N ILE A 248 17.77 -6.34 4.29
CA ILE A 248 18.32 -6.82 3.02
C ILE A 248 19.72 -6.24 2.77
N ASP A 249 20.53 -6.95 2.00
CA ASP A 249 21.73 -6.38 1.39
C ASP A 249 21.31 -5.53 0.18
N LEU A 250 21.52 -4.21 0.28
CA LEU A 250 21.02 -3.23 -0.69
C LEU A 250 21.72 -3.36 -2.04
N GLU A 251 23.04 -3.56 -2.03
CA GLU A 251 23.84 -3.76 -3.24
C GLU A 251 23.51 -5.08 -3.93
N GLU A 252 23.36 -6.17 -3.17
CA GLU A 252 22.95 -7.46 -3.72
C GLU A 252 21.54 -7.37 -4.31
N THR A 253 20.61 -6.73 -3.60
CA THR A 253 19.22 -6.58 -4.06
C THR A 253 19.15 -5.73 -5.32
N TYR A 254 19.96 -4.66 -5.40
CA TYR A 254 20.09 -3.85 -6.60
C TYR A 254 20.63 -4.66 -7.78
N ALA A 255 21.71 -5.44 -7.59
CA ALA A 255 22.28 -6.30 -8.62
C ALA A 255 21.26 -7.35 -9.10
N TRP A 256 20.58 -8.01 -8.16
CA TRP A 256 19.50 -8.94 -8.46
C TRP A 256 18.35 -8.31 -9.25
N GLY A 257 18.02 -7.04 -8.98
CA GLY A 257 17.01 -6.29 -9.74
C GLY A 257 17.29 -6.27 -11.24
N TRP A 258 18.55 -6.06 -11.64
CA TRP A 258 18.97 -6.10 -13.05
C TRP A 258 18.83 -7.50 -13.67
N GLU A 259 19.21 -8.53 -12.92
CA GLU A 259 19.09 -9.94 -13.36
C GLU A 259 17.62 -10.32 -13.57
N GLU A 260 16.74 -9.99 -12.62
CA GLU A 260 15.32 -10.30 -12.70
C GLU A 260 14.64 -9.50 -13.81
N LEU A 261 14.98 -8.21 -13.99
CA LEU A 261 14.44 -7.42 -15.09
C LEU A 261 14.85 -7.99 -16.46
N LYS A 262 16.10 -8.43 -16.61
CA LYS A 262 16.55 -9.10 -17.84
C LYS A 262 15.82 -10.41 -18.10
N ARG A 263 15.62 -11.22 -17.07
CA ARG A 263 14.86 -12.48 -17.17
C ARG A 263 13.41 -12.20 -17.63
N LEU A 264 12.76 -11.18 -17.05
CA LEU A 264 11.42 -10.77 -17.42
C LEU A 264 11.35 -10.24 -18.85
N ALA A 265 12.32 -9.41 -19.27
CA ALA A 265 12.40 -8.90 -20.64
C ALA A 265 12.53 -10.04 -21.68
N ASP A 266 13.32 -11.07 -21.38
CA ASP A 266 13.44 -12.26 -22.24
C ASP A 266 12.13 -13.04 -22.32
N ASP A 267 11.44 -13.24 -21.18
CA ASP A 267 10.15 -13.91 -21.13
C ASP A 267 9.06 -13.12 -21.89
N MET A 268 9.08 -11.79 -21.80
CA MET A 268 8.18 -10.91 -22.56
C MET A 268 8.45 -11.01 -24.05
N ALA A 269 9.71 -11.01 -24.49
CA ALA A 269 10.07 -11.16 -25.89
C ALA A 269 9.61 -12.53 -26.45
N ALA A 270 9.80 -13.62 -25.70
CA ALA A 270 9.32 -14.94 -26.09
C ALA A 270 7.77 -15.01 -26.12
N THR A 271 7.09 -14.30 -25.23
CA THR A 271 5.62 -14.23 -25.21
C THR A 271 5.09 -13.39 -26.37
N ALA A 272 5.74 -12.28 -26.69
CA ALA A 272 5.43 -11.43 -27.84
C ALA A 272 5.53 -12.22 -29.16
N ASP A 273 6.55 -13.06 -29.33
CA ASP A 273 6.70 -13.93 -30.52
C ASP A 273 5.54 -14.96 -30.65
N ARG A 274 4.97 -15.41 -29.53
CA ARG A 274 3.78 -16.29 -29.54
C ARG A 274 2.50 -15.54 -29.94
N ILE A 275 2.40 -14.25 -29.63
CA ILE A 275 1.26 -13.40 -29.99
C ILE A 275 1.34 -13.02 -31.47
N LEU A 276 2.48 -12.48 -31.87
CA LEU A 276 2.76 -12.00 -33.21
C LEU A 276 4.20 -12.37 -33.58
N PRO A 277 4.40 -13.46 -34.36
CA PRO A 277 5.73 -13.97 -34.69
C PRO A 277 6.66 -12.91 -35.31
N GLY A 278 7.87 -12.80 -34.77
CA GLY A 278 8.89 -11.85 -35.19
C GLY A 278 8.67 -10.40 -34.73
N SER A 279 7.65 -10.13 -33.93
CA SER A 279 7.37 -8.79 -33.39
C SER A 279 8.20 -8.46 -32.14
N SER A 280 8.38 -7.17 -31.90
CA SER A 280 8.78 -6.65 -30.59
C SER A 280 7.62 -6.70 -29.59
N VAL A 281 7.94 -6.58 -28.29
CA VAL A 281 6.95 -6.47 -27.21
C VAL A 281 5.94 -5.34 -27.46
N VAL A 282 6.41 -4.17 -27.90
CA VAL A 282 5.57 -3.00 -28.19
C VAL A 282 4.62 -3.27 -29.36
N GLU A 283 5.10 -3.95 -30.40
CA GLU A 283 4.27 -4.32 -31.55
C GLU A 283 3.21 -5.37 -31.19
N ALA A 284 3.56 -6.36 -30.37
CA ALA A 284 2.61 -7.35 -29.84
C ALA A 284 1.54 -6.69 -28.95
N ALA A 285 1.92 -5.79 -28.06
CA ALA A 285 0.98 -5.04 -27.23
C ALA A 285 0.02 -4.19 -28.08
N ALA A 286 0.55 -3.45 -29.06
CA ALA A 286 -0.26 -2.66 -29.98
C ALA A 286 -1.17 -3.51 -30.89
N HIS A 287 -0.82 -4.78 -31.12
CA HIS A 287 -1.67 -5.76 -31.79
C HIS A 287 -2.84 -6.17 -30.90
N LEU A 288 -2.57 -6.52 -29.64
CA LEU A 288 -3.59 -6.87 -28.65
C LEU A 288 -4.56 -5.72 -28.37
N ASP A 289 -4.07 -4.48 -28.33
CA ASP A 289 -4.90 -3.29 -28.12
C ASP A 289 -5.95 -3.06 -29.20
N LYS A 290 -5.68 -3.55 -30.41
CA LYS A 290 -6.59 -3.42 -31.56
C LYS A 290 -7.57 -4.59 -31.67
N ASP A 291 -7.41 -5.63 -30.87
CA ASP A 291 -8.27 -6.81 -30.90
C ASP A 291 -9.62 -6.52 -30.22
N PRO A 292 -10.75 -6.46 -30.96
CA PRO A 292 -12.05 -6.19 -30.36
C PRO A 292 -12.51 -7.26 -29.37
N ALA A 293 -11.97 -8.48 -29.43
CA ALA A 293 -12.30 -9.54 -28.48
C ALA A 293 -11.75 -9.28 -27.07
N ARG A 294 -10.78 -8.36 -26.93
CA ARG A 294 -10.11 -7.99 -25.68
C ARG A 294 -10.53 -6.63 -25.15
N GLN A 295 -11.56 -6.02 -25.76
CA GLN A 295 -12.03 -4.68 -25.43
C GLN A 295 -13.44 -4.73 -24.82
N LEU A 296 -13.58 -4.13 -23.64
CA LEU A 296 -14.88 -3.90 -23.00
C LEU A 296 -15.30 -2.46 -23.21
N THR A 297 -16.57 -2.20 -23.52
CA THR A 297 -17.06 -0.87 -23.92
C THR A 297 -17.96 -0.20 -22.88
N SER A 298 -18.01 -0.73 -21.65
CA SER A 298 -18.77 -0.12 -20.55
C SER A 298 -18.21 -0.58 -19.20
N THR A 299 -18.45 0.23 -18.17
CA THR A 299 -18.11 -0.10 -16.78
C THR A 299 -18.94 -1.26 -16.23
N ASP A 300 -20.17 -1.47 -16.71
CA ASP A 300 -20.98 -2.65 -16.38
C ASP A 300 -20.33 -3.93 -16.92
N ALA A 301 -19.90 -3.92 -18.19
CA ALA A 301 -19.17 -5.04 -18.78
C ALA A 301 -17.84 -5.31 -18.07
N LEU A 302 -17.12 -4.25 -17.67
CA LEU A 302 -15.90 -4.35 -16.87
C LEU A 302 -16.17 -5.01 -15.51
N LYS A 303 -17.21 -4.57 -14.81
CA LYS A 303 -17.62 -5.15 -13.52
C LYS A 303 -18.00 -6.62 -13.65
N GLU A 304 -18.79 -6.98 -14.65
CA GLU A 304 -19.17 -8.38 -14.92
C GLU A 304 -17.96 -9.25 -15.25
N TRP A 305 -17.03 -8.74 -16.06
CA TRP A 305 -15.79 -9.45 -16.40
C TRP A 305 -14.91 -9.70 -15.17
N MET A 306 -14.67 -8.67 -14.35
CA MET A 306 -13.91 -8.79 -13.10
C MET A 306 -14.56 -9.81 -12.15
N GLN A 307 -15.88 -9.71 -11.96
CA GLN A 307 -16.61 -10.61 -11.07
C GLN A 307 -16.53 -12.06 -11.56
N GLY A 308 -16.68 -12.29 -12.87
CA GLY A 308 -16.57 -13.63 -13.44
C GLY A 308 -15.17 -14.25 -13.25
N ALA A 309 -14.11 -13.45 -13.39
CA ALA A 309 -12.74 -13.90 -13.13
C ALA A 309 -12.51 -14.23 -11.64
N ALA A 310 -12.98 -13.37 -10.73
CA ALA A 310 -12.86 -13.58 -9.29
C ALA A 310 -13.67 -14.81 -8.80
N ASP A 311 -14.92 -14.94 -9.26
CA ASP A 311 -15.79 -16.08 -8.90
C ASP A 311 -15.22 -17.40 -9.41
N ARG A 312 -14.67 -17.41 -10.62
CA ARG A 312 -13.99 -18.60 -11.18
C ARG A 312 -12.77 -18.97 -10.35
N ALA A 313 -11.92 -17.99 -9.99
CA ALA A 313 -10.75 -18.23 -9.15
C ALA A 313 -11.15 -18.81 -7.79
N ILE A 314 -12.18 -18.27 -7.13
CA ILE A 314 -12.72 -18.84 -5.88
C ILE A 314 -13.16 -20.30 -6.09
N ALA A 315 -13.97 -20.56 -7.11
CA ALA A 315 -14.57 -21.89 -7.32
C ALA A 315 -13.53 -22.98 -7.62
N GLU A 316 -12.48 -22.64 -8.36
CA GLU A 316 -11.45 -23.60 -8.79
C GLU A 316 -10.29 -23.74 -7.78
N LEU A 317 -9.94 -22.67 -7.07
CA LEU A 317 -8.83 -22.69 -6.11
C LEU A 317 -9.24 -23.15 -4.71
N ALA A 318 -10.50 -22.92 -4.32
CA ALA A 318 -11.01 -23.35 -3.03
C ALA A 318 -10.93 -24.86 -2.87
N ASP A 319 -10.43 -25.28 -1.71
CA ASP A 319 -10.25 -26.67 -1.31
C ASP A 319 -9.22 -27.48 -2.14
N VAL A 320 -8.69 -26.93 -3.23
CA VAL A 320 -7.62 -27.51 -4.06
C VAL A 320 -6.27 -26.90 -3.74
N HIS A 321 -6.13 -25.57 -3.85
CA HIS A 321 -4.87 -24.85 -3.64
C HIS A 321 -4.86 -24.04 -2.34
N PHE A 322 -6.05 -23.71 -1.82
CA PHE A 322 -6.25 -22.93 -0.61
C PHE A 322 -7.42 -23.45 0.22
N ASP A 323 -7.39 -23.22 1.53
CA ASP A 323 -8.57 -23.38 2.38
C ASP A 323 -9.26 -22.03 2.50
N ILE A 324 -10.35 -21.86 1.74
CA ILE A 324 -11.10 -20.61 1.68
C ILE A 324 -12.41 -20.81 2.47
N PRO A 325 -12.52 -20.23 3.69
CA PRO A 325 -13.72 -20.31 4.51
C PRO A 325 -14.93 -19.67 3.81
N GLU A 326 -16.14 -20.16 4.09
CA GLU A 326 -17.36 -19.68 3.42
C GLU A 326 -17.53 -18.15 3.42
N PRO A 327 -17.32 -17.41 4.53
CA PRO A 327 -17.42 -15.95 4.51
C PRO A 327 -16.38 -15.26 3.60
N VAL A 328 -15.23 -15.89 3.40
CA VAL A 328 -14.13 -15.42 2.55
C VAL A 328 -14.36 -15.77 1.07
N ARG A 329 -15.32 -16.63 0.74
CA ARG A 329 -15.63 -16.94 -0.67
C ARG A 329 -16.36 -15.81 -1.39
N ARG A 330 -16.84 -14.80 -0.66
CA ARG A 330 -17.59 -13.67 -1.22
C ARG A 330 -16.67 -12.47 -1.43
N ILE A 331 -16.47 -12.12 -2.69
CA ILE A 331 -15.85 -10.88 -3.17
C ILE A 331 -16.82 -10.14 -4.09
N GLU A 332 -16.89 -8.82 -3.97
CA GLU A 332 -17.65 -7.97 -4.91
C GLU A 332 -16.69 -7.11 -5.73
N CYS A 333 -16.75 -7.21 -7.05
CA CYS A 333 -16.04 -6.31 -7.95
C CYS A 333 -16.89 -5.07 -8.21
N MET A 334 -16.30 -3.89 -8.11
CA MET A 334 -16.98 -2.60 -8.06
C MET A 334 -16.27 -1.54 -8.91
N ILE A 335 -16.99 -0.49 -9.26
CA ILE A 335 -16.42 0.72 -9.85
C ILE A 335 -16.26 1.75 -8.74
N ALA A 336 -15.07 2.34 -8.62
CA ALA A 336 -14.79 3.31 -7.58
C ALA A 336 -15.59 4.60 -7.81
N PRO A 337 -15.98 5.30 -6.74
CA PRO A 337 -16.61 6.62 -6.85
C PRO A 337 -15.62 7.72 -7.26
N THR A 338 -14.32 7.48 -7.11
CA THR A 338 -13.23 8.38 -7.53
C THR A 338 -12.69 7.97 -8.90
N THR A 339 -12.01 8.89 -9.59
CA THR A 339 -11.56 8.74 -10.99
C THR A 339 -10.03 8.82 -11.13
N ASP A 340 -9.30 8.48 -10.08
CA ASP A 340 -7.84 8.59 -9.95
C ASP A 340 -7.06 7.50 -10.74
N GLY A 341 -7.75 6.51 -11.30
CA GLY A 341 -7.18 5.63 -12.34
C GLY A 341 -6.52 4.33 -11.86
N GLY A 342 -6.74 3.89 -10.61
CA GLY A 342 -6.18 2.65 -10.05
C GLY A 342 -7.22 1.58 -9.70
N ILE A 343 -6.76 0.32 -9.59
CA ILE A 343 -7.52 -0.78 -8.99
C ILE A 343 -7.04 -0.94 -7.55
N TYR A 344 -7.95 -1.11 -6.60
CA TYR A 344 -7.60 -1.29 -5.19
C TYR A 344 -8.57 -2.22 -4.47
N TYR A 345 -8.10 -2.88 -3.42
CA TYR A 345 -8.88 -3.77 -2.59
C TYR A 345 -9.24 -3.14 -1.23
N THR A 346 -10.48 -3.37 -0.78
CA THR A 346 -10.93 -3.08 0.59
C THR A 346 -11.36 -4.37 1.29
N GLY A 347 -10.81 -4.63 2.48
CA GLY A 347 -11.11 -5.81 3.28
C GLY A 347 -12.57 -5.91 3.75
N PRO A 348 -13.03 -7.13 4.10
CA PRO A 348 -14.35 -7.32 4.72
C PRO A 348 -14.40 -6.62 6.09
N SER A 349 -15.62 -6.36 6.59
CA SER A 349 -15.79 -5.99 8.00
C SER A 349 -15.42 -7.15 8.93
N GLU A 350 -15.08 -6.86 10.21
CA GLU A 350 -14.71 -7.92 11.19
C GLU A 350 -15.79 -9.02 11.33
N ASP A 351 -17.06 -8.64 11.15
CA ASP A 351 -18.22 -9.53 11.21
C ASP A 351 -18.65 -10.12 9.86
N PHE A 352 -17.94 -9.80 8.77
CA PHE A 352 -18.25 -10.19 7.39
C PHE A 352 -19.62 -9.74 6.85
N SER A 353 -20.30 -8.78 7.52
CA SER A 353 -21.53 -8.18 6.99
C SER A 353 -21.29 -7.40 5.69
N ARG A 354 -20.11 -6.77 5.57
CA ARG A 354 -19.56 -6.26 4.30
C ARG A 354 -18.51 -7.25 3.79
N PRO A 355 -18.64 -7.81 2.57
CA PRO A 355 -17.63 -8.66 1.98
C PRO A 355 -16.38 -7.86 1.57
N GLY A 356 -15.30 -8.55 1.22
CA GLY A 356 -14.17 -7.92 0.55
C GLY A 356 -14.62 -7.35 -0.81
N ARG A 357 -14.05 -6.21 -1.20
CA ARG A 357 -14.38 -5.56 -2.47
C ARG A 357 -13.13 -5.15 -3.22
N MET A 358 -13.13 -5.46 -4.52
CA MET A 358 -12.15 -4.93 -5.46
C MET A 358 -12.79 -3.77 -6.22
N TRP A 359 -12.11 -2.65 -6.31
CA TRP A 359 -12.60 -1.42 -6.90
C TRP A 359 -11.75 -1.03 -8.08
N TRP A 360 -12.36 -0.67 -9.20
CA TRP A 360 -11.68 -0.06 -10.33
C TRP A 360 -12.05 1.42 -10.43
N SER A 361 -11.06 2.29 -10.27
CA SER A 361 -11.21 3.73 -10.52
C SER A 361 -10.98 4.04 -12.00
N VAL A 362 -12.05 4.46 -12.68
CA VAL A 362 -12.04 4.72 -14.12
C VAL A 362 -11.92 6.22 -14.35
N PRO A 363 -10.88 6.71 -15.05
CA PRO A 363 -10.82 8.12 -15.45
C PRO A 363 -12.02 8.49 -16.33
N GLU A 364 -12.60 9.68 -16.16
CA GLU A 364 -13.81 10.09 -16.91
C GLU A 364 -13.65 10.03 -18.44
N SER A 365 -12.42 10.18 -18.94
CA SER A 365 -12.08 10.13 -20.36
C SER A 365 -12.03 8.69 -20.93
N VAL A 366 -11.98 7.67 -20.07
CA VAL A 366 -11.80 6.27 -20.47
C VAL A 366 -13.16 5.58 -20.59
N THR A 367 -13.49 5.12 -21.79
CA THR A 367 -14.77 4.45 -22.10
C THR A 367 -14.58 3.05 -22.71
N SER A 368 -13.32 2.62 -22.88
CA SER A 368 -12.94 1.29 -23.38
C SER A 368 -11.84 0.71 -22.49
N PHE A 369 -11.90 -0.59 -22.22
CA PHE A 369 -10.98 -1.28 -21.30
C PHE A 369 -10.36 -2.51 -21.98
N GLY A 370 -9.03 -2.53 -22.10
CA GLY A 370 -8.28 -3.67 -22.60
C GLY A 370 -8.07 -4.70 -21.50
N THR A 371 -8.70 -5.87 -21.60
CA THR A 371 -8.69 -6.86 -20.50
C THR A 371 -7.37 -7.59 -20.34
N TRP A 372 -6.57 -7.68 -21.41
CA TRP A 372 -5.36 -8.51 -21.44
C TRP A 372 -4.25 -8.03 -20.50
N ARG A 373 -4.18 -6.72 -20.22
CA ARG A 373 -3.24 -6.18 -19.22
C ARG A 373 -3.70 -6.42 -17.79
N GLU A 374 -4.99 -6.65 -17.60
CA GLU A 374 -5.67 -6.37 -16.33
C GLU A 374 -6.14 -7.63 -15.62
N LEU A 375 -6.15 -8.77 -16.31
CA LEU A 375 -6.48 -10.05 -15.68
C LEU A 375 -5.54 -10.37 -14.51
N THR A 376 -4.25 -10.04 -14.66
CA THR A 376 -3.26 -10.15 -13.58
C THR A 376 -3.64 -9.29 -12.37
N THR A 377 -4.15 -8.08 -12.61
CA THR A 377 -4.57 -7.16 -11.55
C THR A 377 -5.80 -7.67 -10.81
N VAL A 378 -6.72 -8.37 -11.50
CA VAL A 378 -7.84 -9.06 -10.84
C VAL A 378 -7.35 -10.16 -9.89
N TYR A 379 -6.29 -10.88 -10.23
CA TYR A 379 -5.69 -11.88 -9.33
C TYR A 379 -4.89 -11.23 -8.19
N HIS A 380 -4.20 -10.13 -8.46
CA HIS A 380 -3.44 -9.33 -7.50
C HIS A 380 -4.33 -8.74 -6.40
N GLU A 381 -5.37 -7.99 -6.78
CA GLU A 381 -6.29 -7.31 -5.86
C GLU A 381 -7.38 -8.25 -5.33
N GLY A 382 -7.74 -9.26 -6.12
CA GLY A 382 -8.74 -10.26 -5.79
C GLY A 382 -8.12 -11.55 -5.28
N VAL A 383 -8.38 -12.63 -6.01
CA VAL A 383 -8.09 -14.01 -5.59
C VAL A 383 -7.08 -14.65 -6.55
N PRO A 384 -5.97 -15.23 -6.06
CA PRO A 384 -5.63 -15.49 -4.65
C PRO A 384 -4.79 -14.40 -3.96
N GLY A 385 -4.70 -13.18 -4.50
CA GLY A 385 -3.94 -12.07 -3.94
C GLY A 385 -4.54 -11.44 -2.68
N HIS A 386 -4.75 -10.12 -2.70
CA HIS A 386 -5.14 -9.35 -1.51
C HIS A 386 -6.44 -9.82 -0.86
N HIS A 387 -7.46 -10.22 -1.64
CA HIS A 387 -8.70 -10.69 -1.05
C HIS A 387 -8.47 -11.88 -0.13
N LEU A 388 -7.78 -12.90 -0.62
CA LEU A 388 -7.51 -14.10 0.17
C LEU A 388 -6.68 -13.76 1.41
N GLN A 389 -5.59 -13.01 1.26
CA GLN A 389 -4.67 -12.68 2.36
C GLN A 389 -5.34 -11.85 3.46
N VAL A 390 -6.05 -10.78 3.09
CA VAL A 390 -6.67 -9.86 4.05
C VAL A 390 -7.92 -10.50 4.67
N ALA A 391 -8.81 -11.09 3.86
CA ALA A 391 -10.04 -11.68 4.40
C ALA A 391 -9.74 -12.92 5.27
N GLN A 392 -8.71 -13.70 4.95
CA GLN A 392 -8.28 -14.80 5.82
C GLN A 392 -7.75 -14.26 7.16
N THR A 393 -6.93 -13.20 7.15
CA THR A 393 -6.47 -12.53 8.37
C THR A 393 -7.64 -12.09 9.25
N ALA A 394 -8.66 -11.46 8.66
CA ALA A 394 -9.88 -11.06 9.38
C ALA A 394 -10.65 -12.25 9.97
N TYR A 395 -10.78 -13.35 9.21
CA TYR A 395 -11.45 -14.58 9.63
C TYR A 395 -10.76 -15.30 10.80
N ARG A 396 -9.44 -15.16 10.94
CA ARG A 396 -8.63 -15.87 11.95
C ARG A 396 -8.65 -15.23 13.34
N ALA A 397 -9.79 -14.71 13.80
CA ALA A 397 -9.97 -14.14 15.15
C ALA A 397 -9.58 -15.09 16.30
N GLU A 398 -9.70 -16.41 16.08
CA GLU A 398 -9.32 -17.42 17.06
C GLU A 398 -7.81 -17.68 17.13
N LEU A 399 -7.07 -17.30 16.07
CA LEU A 399 -5.62 -17.53 15.94
C LEU A 399 -4.80 -16.24 16.02
N LEU A 400 -5.38 -15.07 15.76
CA LEU A 400 -4.68 -13.79 15.68
C LEU A 400 -5.32 -12.78 16.64
N ASN A 401 -4.49 -12.06 17.40
CA ASN A 401 -5.01 -11.01 18.28
C ASN A 401 -5.48 -9.79 17.48
N ARG A 402 -6.12 -8.83 18.14
CA ARG A 402 -6.72 -7.69 17.47
C ARG A 402 -5.66 -6.84 16.77
N TRP A 403 -4.48 -6.66 17.36
CA TRP A 403 -3.38 -5.93 16.73
C TRP A 403 -2.90 -6.59 15.43
N GLN A 404 -2.66 -7.91 15.43
CA GLN A 404 -2.26 -8.64 14.23
C GLN A 404 -3.30 -8.55 13.10
N ARG A 405 -4.59 -8.52 13.44
CA ARG A 405 -5.68 -8.45 12.46
C ARG A 405 -5.95 -7.05 11.92
N LEU A 406 -5.81 -6.03 12.77
CA LEU A 406 -6.25 -4.67 12.44
C LEU A 406 -5.10 -3.71 12.11
N MET A 407 -3.93 -3.87 12.75
CA MET A 407 -2.85 -2.86 12.71
C MET A 407 -1.55 -3.38 12.13
N CYS A 408 -1.29 -4.68 12.19
CA CYS A 408 -0.10 -5.23 11.57
C CYS A 408 -0.29 -5.35 10.06
N TRP A 409 0.38 -4.48 9.30
CA TRP A 409 0.47 -4.58 7.85
C TRP A 409 1.88 -4.23 7.38
N VAL A 410 2.49 -5.13 6.60
CA VAL A 410 3.81 -4.95 6.02
C VAL A 410 3.70 -5.04 4.50
N SER A 411 4.13 -4.00 3.80
CA SER A 411 3.99 -3.91 2.33
C SER A 411 4.63 -5.10 1.62
N GLY A 412 5.87 -5.46 1.93
CA GLY A 412 6.56 -6.61 1.34
C GLY A 412 5.90 -7.95 1.66
N HIS A 413 5.17 -8.05 2.77
CA HIS A 413 4.34 -9.23 3.04
C HIS A 413 3.11 -9.26 2.12
N GLY A 414 2.30 -8.20 2.12
CA GLY A 414 1.04 -8.13 1.38
C GLY A 414 1.21 -8.01 -0.13
N GLU A 415 2.02 -7.05 -0.57
CA GLU A 415 2.35 -6.82 -1.98
C GLU A 415 3.19 -7.96 -2.56
N GLY A 416 4.15 -8.46 -1.77
CA GLY A 416 4.93 -9.64 -2.16
C GLY A 416 4.06 -10.89 -2.31
N TRP A 417 3.05 -11.05 -1.46
CA TRP A 417 2.04 -12.12 -1.60
C TRP A 417 1.22 -11.95 -2.88
N ALA A 418 0.77 -10.73 -3.18
CA ALA A 418 -0.03 -10.48 -4.38
C ALA A 418 0.76 -10.77 -5.67
N LEU A 419 2.04 -10.39 -5.73
CA LEU A 419 2.93 -10.76 -6.85
C LEU A 419 3.19 -12.26 -6.92
N TYR A 420 3.42 -12.90 -5.76
CA TYR A 420 3.53 -14.35 -5.66
C TYR A 420 2.27 -15.05 -6.21
N ALA A 421 1.09 -14.51 -5.88
CA ALA A 421 -0.19 -14.99 -6.38
C ALA A 421 -0.30 -14.82 -7.90
N GLU A 422 0.12 -13.70 -8.49
CA GLU A 422 0.15 -13.51 -9.94
C GLU A 422 0.98 -14.61 -10.64
N ARG A 423 2.18 -14.93 -10.13
CA ARG A 423 3.00 -16.03 -10.68
C ARG A 423 2.39 -17.40 -10.44
N LEU A 424 1.76 -17.61 -9.29
CA LEU A 424 1.03 -18.85 -9.03
C LEU A 424 -0.10 -19.05 -10.05
N MET A 425 -0.80 -17.99 -10.45
CA MET A 425 -1.85 -18.07 -11.46
C MET A 425 -1.30 -18.44 -12.85
N ASP A 426 -0.10 -17.98 -13.23
CA ASP A 426 0.62 -18.48 -14.43
C ASP A 426 0.97 -19.96 -14.28
N ASP A 427 1.56 -20.36 -13.15
CA ASP A 427 1.94 -21.76 -12.86
C ASP A 427 0.74 -22.73 -12.92
N LEU A 428 -0.47 -22.24 -12.62
CA LEU A 428 -1.72 -23.00 -12.64
C LEU A 428 -2.47 -22.95 -13.98
N GLY A 429 -1.95 -22.22 -14.98
CA GLY A 429 -2.52 -22.13 -16.33
C GLY A 429 -3.65 -21.11 -16.50
N TYR A 430 -3.88 -20.22 -15.52
CA TYR A 430 -4.87 -19.14 -15.66
C TYR A 430 -4.45 -18.06 -16.66
N LEU A 431 -3.16 -17.99 -16.96
CA LEU A 431 -2.55 -17.06 -17.92
C LEU A 431 -2.01 -17.81 -19.16
N ASP A 432 -2.63 -18.93 -19.55
CA ASP A 432 -2.23 -19.69 -20.75
C ASP A 432 -2.40 -18.86 -22.05
N ASP A 433 -3.34 -17.91 -22.06
CA ASP A 433 -3.48 -16.92 -23.12
C ASP A 433 -2.22 -16.04 -23.18
N PRO A 434 -1.50 -15.97 -24.32
CA PRO A 434 -0.27 -15.20 -24.41
C PRO A 434 -0.44 -13.70 -24.14
N GLY A 435 -1.63 -13.13 -24.43
CA GLY A 435 -1.92 -11.74 -24.13
C GLY A 435 -2.02 -11.50 -22.64
N ASP A 436 -2.81 -12.30 -21.93
CA ASP A 436 -2.95 -12.20 -20.47
C ASP A 436 -1.61 -12.43 -19.75
N ARG A 437 -0.81 -13.38 -20.24
CA ARG A 437 0.57 -13.60 -19.74
C ARG A 437 1.47 -12.40 -19.99
N LEU A 438 1.38 -11.76 -21.16
CA LEU A 438 2.17 -10.56 -21.44
C LEU A 438 1.78 -9.42 -20.48
N GLY A 439 0.50 -9.28 -20.13
CA GLY A 439 0.02 -8.32 -19.13
C GLY A 439 0.66 -8.54 -17.76
N MET A 440 0.65 -9.79 -17.27
CA MET A 440 1.33 -10.17 -16.02
C MET A 440 2.84 -9.85 -16.07
N LEU A 441 3.51 -10.21 -17.16
CA LEU A 441 4.95 -9.97 -17.30
C LEU A 441 5.30 -8.48 -17.37
N ASP A 442 4.47 -7.65 -18.01
CA ASP A 442 4.65 -6.18 -18.04
C ASP A 442 4.55 -5.59 -16.62
N GLY A 443 3.53 -5.99 -15.85
CA GLY A 443 3.39 -5.61 -14.45
C GLY A 443 4.58 -6.05 -13.59
N GLN A 444 5.09 -7.26 -13.81
CA GLN A 444 6.28 -7.77 -13.12
C GLN A 444 7.56 -7.03 -13.51
N SER A 445 7.72 -6.70 -14.80
CA SER A 445 8.85 -5.91 -15.32
C SER A 445 8.89 -4.53 -14.69
N PHE A 446 7.74 -3.85 -14.64
CA PHE A 446 7.60 -2.56 -13.98
C PHE A 446 8.03 -2.62 -12.50
N ARG A 447 7.57 -3.64 -11.76
CA ARG A 447 7.92 -3.83 -10.34
C ARG A 447 9.36 -4.27 -10.12
N ALA A 448 10.01 -4.93 -11.09
CA ALA A 448 11.45 -5.19 -11.06
C ALA A 448 12.27 -3.91 -11.34
N ALA A 449 11.84 -3.08 -12.29
CA ALA A 449 12.46 -1.78 -12.56
C ALA A 449 12.43 -0.86 -11.33
N ARG A 450 11.33 -0.89 -10.56
CA ARG A 450 11.22 -0.18 -9.26
C ARG A 450 12.35 -0.53 -8.29
N VAL A 451 12.79 -1.79 -8.22
CA VAL A 451 13.91 -2.22 -7.35
C VAL A 451 15.19 -1.48 -7.73
N ILE A 452 15.49 -1.44 -9.03
CA ILE A 452 16.71 -0.84 -9.57
C ILE A 452 16.74 0.65 -9.29
N ILE A 453 15.68 1.37 -9.69
CA ILE A 453 15.70 2.84 -9.63
C ILE A 453 15.53 3.36 -8.21
N ASP A 454 14.75 2.71 -7.35
CA ASP A 454 14.51 3.21 -5.99
C ASP A 454 15.79 3.11 -5.15
N ILE A 455 16.44 1.93 -5.14
CA ILE A 455 17.74 1.74 -4.48
C ILE A 455 18.79 2.62 -5.17
N GLY A 456 18.84 2.59 -6.51
CA GLY A 456 19.82 3.32 -7.31
C GLY A 456 19.79 4.82 -7.05
N MET A 457 18.62 5.46 -7.13
CA MET A 457 18.45 6.90 -6.91
C MET A 457 18.74 7.29 -5.46
N HIS A 458 18.23 6.54 -4.46
CA HIS A 458 18.38 6.94 -3.06
C HIS A 458 19.78 6.72 -2.49
N LEU A 459 20.54 5.76 -3.03
CA LEU A 459 21.93 5.52 -2.67
C LEU A 459 22.93 6.17 -3.65
N GLU A 460 22.44 6.77 -4.74
CA GLU A 460 23.24 7.31 -5.84
C GLU A 460 24.28 6.29 -6.32
N LEU A 461 23.81 5.06 -6.58
CA LEU A 461 24.68 4.01 -7.07
C LEU A 461 25.15 4.34 -8.49
N THR A 462 26.34 3.86 -8.82
CA THR A 462 26.81 3.83 -10.20
C THR A 462 26.03 2.77 -10.98
N ILE A 463 25.52 3.13 -12.15
CA ILE A 463 24.87 2.22 -13.08
C ILE A 463 25.94 1.25 -13.61
N PRO A 464 25.74 -0.09 -13.51
CA PRO A 464 26.75 -1.07 -13.90
C PRO A 464 27.20 -0.89 -15.35
N GLU A 465 28.51 -0.95 -15.60
CA GLU A 465 29.06 -0.83 -16.97
C GLU A 465 28.60 -1.97 -17.89
N ASP A 466 28.33 -3.14 -17.31
CA ASP A 466 27.91 -4.37 -17.97
C ASP A 466 26.41 -4.64 -17.85
N ASN A 467 25.61 -3.61 -17.53
CA ASN A 467 24.16 -3.79 -17.41
C ASN A 467 23.57 -4.31 -18.75
N PRO A 468 22.58 -5.22 -18.68
CA PRO A 468 22.15 -6.00 -19.84
C PRO A 468 21.39 -5.19 -20.90
N PHE A 469 21.08 -3.92 -20.62
CA PHE A 469 20.35 -3.02 -21.50
C PHE A 469 21.24 -1.93 -22.11
N GLY A 470 22.53 -1.85 -21.72
CA GLY A 470 23.44 -0.80 -22.16
C GLY A 470 23.02 0.61 -21.71
N PHE A 471 22.20 0.70 -20.66
CA PHE A 471 21.65 1.95 -20.15
C PHE A 471 22.73 2.71 -19.38
N HIS A 472 23.12 3.91 -19.84
CA HIS A 472 24.02 4.85 -19.15
C HIS A 472 25.17 4.23 -18.33
N PRO A 473 26.04 3.40 -18.94
CA PRO A 473 27.08 2.67 -18.20
C PRO A 473 28.07 3.62 -17.50
N GLY A 474 28.29 3.40 -16.20
CA GLY A 474 29.24 4.17 -15.39
C GLY A 474 28.73 5.53 -14.89
N GLU A 475 27.52 5.95 -15.29
CA GLU A 475 26.88 7.14 -14.72
C GLU A 475 26.31 6.86 -13.33
N VAL A 476 26.07 7.92 -12.55
CA VAL A 476 25.43 7.83 -11.23
C VAL A 476 23.94 8.11 -11.39
N TRP A 477 23.09 7.32 -10.73
CA TRP A 477 21.65 7.53 -10.78
C TRP A 477 21.24 8.95 -10.38
N THR A 478 20.34 9.54 -11.18
CA THR A 478 19.61 10.77 -10.89
C THR A 478 18.11 10.53 -11.07
N PRO A 479 17.23 11.38 -10.52
CA PRO A 479 15.79 11.35 -10.80
C PRO A 479 15.43 11.28 -12.29
N GLU A 480 16.16 12.03 -13.13
CA GLU A 480 15.94 12.08 -14.58
C GLU A 480 16.28 10.74 -15.24
N LEU A 481 17.41 10.13 -14.87
CA LEU A 481 17.78 8.80 -15.33
C LEU A 481 16.78 7.74 -14.84
N GLY A 482 16.30 7.83 -13.60
CA GLY A 482 15.27 6.95 -13.06
C GLY A 482 13.97 7.02 -13.88
N ARG A 483 13.56 8.23 -14.27
CA ARG A 483 12.37 8.45 -15.11
C ARG A 483 12.55 7.96 -16.55
N GLU A 484 13.73 8.16 -17.12
CA GLU A 484 14.06 7.63 -18.43
C GLU A 484 14.02 6.09 -18.41
N PHE A 485 14.68 5.48 -17.42
CA PHE A 485 14.78 4.03 -17.29
C PHE A 485 13.40 3.37 -17.18
N ILE A 486 12.54 3.84 -16.27
CA ILE A 486 11.23 3.21 -16.09
C ILE A 486 10.35 3.34 -17.34
N GLY A 487 10.45 4.44 -18.08
CA GLY A 487 9.74 4.62 -19.35
C GLY A 487 10.19 3.68 -20.48
N GLN A 488 11.39 3.11 -20.38
CA GLN A 488 11.88 2.10 -21.34
C GLN A 488 11.44 0.68 -20.98
N HIS A 489 10.93 0.45 -19.77
CA HIS A 489 10.69 -0.87 -19.20
C HIS A 489 9.24 -1.15 -18.79
N CYS A 490 8.30 -0.25 -19.12
CA CYS A 490 6.86 -0.46 -18.96
C CYS A 490 6.06 0.27 -20.04
N LEU A 491 4.80 -0.12 -20.24
CA LEU A 491 3.91 0.43 -21.27
C LEU A 491 2.91 1.46 -20.73
N MET A 492 3.29 2.23 -19.70
CA MET A 492 2.41 3.16 -19.00
C MET A 492 2.53 4.61 -19.49
N GLU A 493 1.51 5.42 -19.23
CA GLU A 493 1.47 6.83 -19.66
C GLU A 493 2.48 7.72 -18.92
N ASP A 494 3.01 8.73 -19.60
CA ASP A 494 4.07 9.60 -19.05
C ASP A 494 3.68 10.30 -17.74
N ALA A 495 2.43 10.77 -17.63
CA ALA A 495 1.95 11.45 -16.44
C ALA A 495 1.92 10.53 -15.21
N PHE A 496 1.58 9.25 -15.42
CA PHE A 496 1.62 8.24 -14.37
C PHE A 496 3.07 7.97 -13.94
N LEU A 497 3.99 7.84 -14.89
CA LEU A 497 5.41 7.62 -14.61
C LEU A 497 6.07 8.80 -13.89
N ASP A 498 5.70 10.03 -14.23
CA ASP A 498 6.18 11.24 -13.55
C ASP A 498 5.72 11.29 -12.08
N PHE A 499 4.48 10.88 -11.82
CA PHE A 499 3.96 10.75 -10.46
C PHE A 499 4.68 9.64 -9.69
N GLU A 500 4.86 8.47 -10.31
CA GLU A 500 5.51 7.32 -9.70
C GLU A 500 6.96 7.59 -9.32
N VAL A 501 7.76 8.23 -10.18
CA VAL A 501 9.14 8.61 -9.83
C VAL A 501 9.16 9.60 -8.66
N ALA A 502 8.24 10.57 -8.66
CA ALA A 502 8.12 11.50 -7.53
C ALA A 502 7.71 10.80 -6.23
N ARG A 503 6.84 9.79 -6.31
CA ARG A 503 6.46 8.92 -5.20
C ARG A 503 7.66 8.14 -4.69
N TYR A 504 8.47 7.52 -5.56
CA TYR A 504 9.63 6.74 -5.14
C TYR A 504 10.61 7.62 -4.37
N LEU A 505 10.92 8.79 -4.92
CA LEU A 505 11.81 9.78 -4.29
C LEU A 505 11.25 10.35 -2.96
N GLY A 506 9.92 10.39 -2.81
CA GLY A 506 9.26 10.83 -1.58
C GLY A 506 9.04 9.73 -0.55
N TRP A 507 9.05 8.47 -0.96
CA TRP A 507 8.66 7.32 -0.14
C TRP A 507 9.67 6.16 -0.27
N PRO A 508 10.92 6.40 0.19
CA PRO A 508 12.06 5.52 -0.06
C PRO A 508 11.80 4.09 0.40
N GLY A 509 12.19 3.10 -0.41
CA GLY A 509 12.13 1.69 -0.03
C GLY A 509 10.76 1.04 -0.16
N GLN A 510 9.70 1.81 -0.47
CA GLN A 510 8.37 1.24 -0.69
C GLN A 510 8.26 0.58 -2.07
N ALA A 511 8.80 1.20 -3.12
CA ALA A 511 8.66 0.67 -4.48
C ALA A 511 9.29 -0.72 -4.69
N PRO A 512 10.44 -1.08 -4.07
CA PRO A 512 11.00 -2.42 -4.13
C PRO A 512 10.22 -3.47 -3.33
N SER A 513 9.36 -3.07 -2.39
CA SER A 513 8.73 -3.99 -1.44
C SER A 513 7.91 -5.09 -2.14
N TYR A 514 7.29 -4.75 -3.26
CA TYR A 514 6.53 -5.65 -4.13
C TYR A 514 7.43 -6.82 -4.57
N LYS A 515 8.46 -6.53 -5.36
CA LYS A 515 9.25 -7.55 -6.05
C LYS A 515 10.23 -8.25 -5.11
N VAL A 516 10.80 -7.53 -4.15
CA VAL A 516 11.63 -8.12 -3.09
C VAL A 516 10.78 -8.98 -2.15
N GLY A 517 9.55 -8.55 -1.85
CA GLY A 517 8.58 -9.36 -1.11
C GLY A 517 8.25 -10.66 -1.82
N GLU A 518 7.95 -10.61 -3.12
CA GLU A 518 7.74 -11.81 -3.94
C GLU A 518 8.96 -12.73 -3.90
N ARG A 519 10.17 -12.18 -4.08
CA ARG A 519 11.43 -12.94 -4.02
C ARG A 519 11.52 -13.71 -2.71
N ILE A 520 11.20 -13.08 -1.58
CA ILE A 520 11.25 -13.70 -0.26
C ILE A 520 10.15 -14.75 -0.08
N TRP A 521 8.94 -14.51 -0.57
CA TRP A 521 7.86 -15.51 -0.57
C TRP A 521 8.22 -16.77 -1.36
N LEU A 522 8.80 -16.60 -2.55
CA LEU A 522 9.29 -17.71 -3.37
C LEU A 522 10.41 -18.48 -2.66
N GLN A 523 11.37 -17.77 -2.06
CA GLN A 523 12.43 -18.41 -1.27
C GLN A 523 11.87 -19.19 -0.07
N ALA A 524 10.94 -18.60 0.68
CA ALA A 524 10.31 -19.26 1.83
C ALA A 524 9.58 -20.55 1.42
N ARG A 525 8.91 -20.54 0.26
CA ARG A 525 8.27 -21.72 -0.33
C ARG A 525 9.29 -22.81 -0.70
N GLU A 526 10.37 -22.44 -1.38
CA GLU A 526 11.40 -23.40 -1.77
C GLU A 526 12.15 -23.97 -0.56
N ASP A 527 12.41 -23.16 0.47
CA ASP A 527 12.99 -23.62 1.73
C ASP A 527 12.07 -24.62 2.45
N ALA A 528 10.77 -24.33 2.50
CA ALA A 528 9.77 -25.24 3.06
C ALA A 528 9.71 -26.56 2.27
N ARG A 529 9.74 -26.48 0.93
CA ARG A 529 9.80 -27.66 0.05
C ARG A 529 11.08 -28.47 0.27
N ALA A 530 12.23 -27.83 0.40
CA ALA A 530 13.49 -28.50 0.66
C ALA A 530 13.50 -29.24 2.01
N ARG A 531 12.91 -28.64 3.06
CA ARG A 531 12.76 -29.29 4.38
C ARG A 531 11.81 -30.48 4.34
N ALA A 532 10.65 -30.34 3.70
CA ALA A 532 9.62 -31.38 3.66
C ALA A 532 9.90 -32.50 2.63
N GLY A 533 10.73 -32.23 1.62
CA GLY A 533 11.05 -33.17 0.54
C GLY A 533 9.78 -33.67 -0.17
N ALA A 534 9.65 -34.99 -0.31
CA ALA A 534 8.50 -35.60 -0.98
C ALA A 534 7.16 -35.41 -0.22
N ALA A 535 7.18 -34.97 1.03
CA ALA A 535 5.99 -34.70 1.83
C ALA A 535 5.50 -33.24 1.70
N PHE A 536 6.17 -32.41 0.88
CA PHE A 536 5.74 -31.03 0.67
C PHE A 536 4.34 -30.97 0.07
N ASP A 537 3.46 -30.20 0.71
CA ASP A 537 2.09 -29.94 0.25
C ASP A 537 1.89 -28.43 0.13
N MET A 538 1.60 -27.97 -1.10
CA MET A 538 1.47 -26.54 -1.41
C MET A 538 0.32 -25.89 -0.63
N LYS A 539 -0.81 -26.60 -0.52
CA LYS A 539 -2.00 -26.11 0.18
C LYS A 539 -1.73 -25.94 1.68
N ALA A 540 -1.04 -26.90 2.30
CA ALA A 540 -0.62 -26.82 3.69
C ALA A 540 0.38 -25.68 3.93
N PHE A 541 1.33 -25.45 3.00
CA PHE A 541 2.23 -24.31 3.06
C PHE A 541 1.45 -22.97 3.02
N HIS A 542 0.55 -22.80 2.06
CA HIS A 542 -0.27 -21.58 1.97
C HIS A 542 -1.13 -21.37 3.22
N ARG A 543 -1.76 -22.44 3.74
CA ARG A 543 -2.52 -22.36 5.00
C ARG A 543 -1.63 -21.90 6.15
N ALA A 544 -0.48 -22.55 6.32
CA ALA A 544 0.44 -22.22 7.42
C ALA A 544 0.93 -20.78 7.35
N ALA A 545 1.23 -20.28 6.15
CA ALA A 545 1.70 -18.92 5.96
C ALA A 545 0.61 -17.86 6.16
N LEU A 546 -0.57 -18.05 5.57
CA LEU A 546 -1.69 -17.10 5.68
C LEU A 546 -2.30 -17.07 7.09
N ASP A 547 -2.25 -18.18 7.82
CA ASP A 547 -2.74 -18.25 9.21
C ASP A 547 -1.83 -17.46 10.20
N LEU A 548 -0.64 -17.00 9.79
CA LEU A 548 0.21 -16.10 10.59
C LEU A 548 -0.25 -14.63 10.56
N GLY A 549 -1.15 -14.28 9.64
CA GLY A 549 -1.50 -12.88 9.36
C GLY A 549 -0.35 -12.13 8.67
N SER A 550 -0.45 -10.80 8.61
CA SER A 550 0.66 -9.97 8.12
C SER A 550 1.71 -9.79 9.21
N LEU A 551 2.99 -9.89 8.84
CA LEU A 551 4.14 -9.63 9.69
C LEU A 551 5.38 -9.33 8.84
N GLY A 552 6.44 -8.82 9.45
CA GLY A 552 7.72 -8.60 8.78
C GLY A 552 8.25 -9.87 8.12
N LEU A 553 8.91 -9.74 6.95
CA LEU A 553 9.39 -10.90 6.20
C LEU A 553 10.49 -11.70 6.93
N ASP A 554 11.27 -11.09 7.83
CA ASP A 554 12.20 -11.83 8.71
C ASP A 554 11.47 -12.69 9.76
N PRO A 555 10.55 -12.12 10.58
CA PRO A 555 9.64 -12.90 11.41
C PRO A 555 8.87 -13.99 10.66
N LEU A 556 8.36 -13.71 9.45
CA LEU A 556 7.65 -14.68 8.62
C LEU A 556 8.55 -15.90 8.30
N ARG A 557 9.77 -15.66 7.80
CA ARG A 557 10.73 -16.73 7.49
C ARG A 557 11.07 -17.56 8.73
N ALA A 558 11.25 -16.89 9.87
CA ALA A 558 11.55 -17.56 11.13
C ALA A 558 10.37 -18.46 11.58
N ALA A 559 9.13 -17.96 11.51
CA ALA A 559 7.92 -18.71 11.85
C ALA A 559 7.72 -19.91 10.92
N LEU A 560 7.82 -19.72 9.61
CA LEU A 560 7.72 -20.81 8.62
C LEU A 560 8.84 -21.84 8.77
N GLY A 561 9.99 -21.47 9.33
CA GLY A 561 11.08 -22.39 9.64
C GLY A 561 10.80 -23.32 10.83
N ARG A 562 9.82 -22.97 11.68
CA ARG A 562 9.42 -23.73 12.89
C ARG A 562 8.16 -24.57 12.68
N ILE A 563 7.48 -24.39 11.56
CA ILE A 563 6.32 -25.16 11.09
C ILE A 563 6.80 -26.18 10.05
#